data_AF-A0AAU6V2C2-F1
#
_entry.id   AF-A0AAU6V2C2-F1
#
_cell.length_a   1.000
_cell.length_b   1.000
_cell.length_c   1.000
_cell.angle_alpha   90.00
_cell.angle_beta   90.00
_cell.angle_gamma   90.00
#
_symmetry.space_group_name_H-M   'P 1'
#
loop_
_entity.id
_entity.type
_entity.pdbx_description
1 polymer ?
#
loop_
_entity_poly.entity_id
_entity_poly.type
_entity_poly.pdbx_seq_one_letter_code
_entity_poly.pdbx_strand_id
1 'polypeptide(L)'
;MWFQDEARFGQQNQTTRLWAKRGSRPRVVEQQQFDYGYLFGAVCPSSGKTEALITPLVNKDAMMLHLELISLATERDRHAVVIVDGAGWHTMDTAIPFSNLTLIKLPAYSPELNPMEQVWQWLRQHCLSNRVFDCYEQIVEQVSRVWNTFIEGYWPS
;
A
#
# COMPACT_ATOMS: atom_id res chain seq x y z
N MET A 1 7.79 -16.96 1.96
CA MET A 1 6.63 -16.47 2.74
C MET A 1 6.45 -15.03 2.37
N TRP A 2 5.23 -14.65 2.02
CA TRP A 2 4.88 -13.30 1.61
C TRP A 2 4.14 -12.62 2.75
N PHE A 3 4.44 -11.35 3.00
CA PHE A 3 3.69 -10.50 3.92
C PHE A 3 2.96 -9.48 3.07
N GLN A 4 1.64 -9.47 3.17
CA GLN A 4 0.77 -8.64 2.36
C GLN A 4 -0.04 -7.73 3.27
N ASP A 5 -0.18 -6.48 2.84
CA ASP A 5 -0.95 -5.46 3.55
C ASP A 5 -1.48 -4.41 2.56
N GLU A 6 -2.37 -3.54 3.02
CA GLU A 6 -2.92 -2.43 2.26
C GLU A 6 -2.72 -1.10 2.97
N ALA A 7 -2.26 -0.11 2.20
CA ALA A 7 -2.17 1.25 2.68
C ALA A 7 -2.89 2.22 1.75
N ARG A 8 -3.60 3.18 2.35
CA ARG A 8 -4.18 4.31 1.63
C ARG A 8 -3.15 5.41 1.44
N PHE A 9 -3.02 5.90 0.22
CA PHE A 9 -2.19 7.03 -0.17
C PHE A 9 -3.03 8.10 -0.86
N GLY A 10 -2.81 9.37 -0.53
CA GLY A 10 -3.46 10.49 -1.20
C GLY A 10 -3.33 11.75 -0.38
N GLN A 11 -4.01 12.81 -0.83
CA GLN A 11 -3.86 14.12 -0.23
C GLN A 11 -4.57 14.20 1.11
N GLN A 12 -3.81 14.05 2.19
CA GLN A 12 -4.25 14.49 3.51
C GLN A 12 -3.91 15.98 3.63
N ASN A 13 -4.91 16.86 3.44
CA ASN A 13 -4.72 18.29 3.72
C ASN A 13 -4.25 18.45 5.17
N GLN A 14 -2.97 18.75 5.38
CA GLN A 14 -2.51 19.27 6.65
C GLN A 14 -3.12 20.66 6.79
N THR A 15 -3.96 20.85 7.80
CA THR A 15 -4.46 22.17 8.20
C THR A 15 -3.26 22.95 8.75
N THR A 16 -2.48 23.56 7.87
CA THR A 16 -1.34 24.37 8.28
C THR A 16 -1.88 25.67 8.86
N ARG A 17 -1.53 25.99 10.11
CA ARG A 17 -1.86 27.29 10.71
C ARG A 17 -1.15 28.40 9.92
N LEU A 18 -1.91 29.19 9.17
CA LEU A 18 -1.42 30.37 8.46
C LEU A 18 -1.43 31.58 9.40
N TRP A 19 -0.29 32.26 9.54
CA TRP A 19 -0.23 33.57 10.19
C TRP A 19 -0.81 34.62 9.24
N ALA A 20 -1.96 35.17 9.60
CA ALA A 20 -2.61 36.26 8.87
C ALA A 20 -2.53 37.57 9.65
N LYS A 21 -2.41 38.70 8.93
CA LYS A 21 -2.41 40.04 9.53
C LYS A 21 -3.74 40.27 10.27
N ARG A 22 -3.68 40.77 11.50
CA ARG A 22 -4.87 41.04 12.35
C ARG A 22 -5.90 41.88 11.56
N GLY A 23 -7.10 41.34 11.34
CA GLY A 23 -8.15 41.97 10.54
C GLY A 23 -8.31 41.45 9.10
N SER A 24 -7.47 40.51 8.65
CA SER A 24 -7.67 39.79 7.38
C SER A 24 -8.34 38.43 7.62
N ARG A 25 -9.32 38.08 6.78
CA ARG A 25 -9.99 36.77 6.79
C ARG A 25 -9.42 35.95 5.63
N PRO A 26 -8.31 35.21 5.82
CA PRO A 26 -7.79 34.34 4.76
C PRO A 26 -8.87 33.31 4.42
N ARG A 27 -9.38 33.34 3.19
CA ARG A 27 -10.17 32.25 2.63
C ARG A 27 -9.17 31.22 2.14
N VAL A 28 -8.87 30.24 2.97
CA VAL A 28 -8.28 28.99 2.46
C VAL A 28 -9.40 28.33 1.66
N VAL A 29 -9.18 28.15 0.36
CA VAL A 29 -10.02 27.28 -0.44
C VAL A 29 -9.71 25.88 0.07
N GLU A 30 -10.59 25.36 0.92
CA GLU A 30 -10.59 23.96 1.29
C GLU A 30 -10.99 23.20 0.02
N GLN A 31 -10.01 22.81 -0.80
CA GLN A 31 -10.25 21.84 -1.86
C GLN A 31 -10.63 20.53 -1.18
N GLN A 32 -11.93 20.22 -1.19
CA GLN A 32 -12.53 18.97 -0.73
C GLN A 32 -12.34 17.82 -1.74
N GLN A 33 -11.32 17.88 -2.61
CA GLN A 33 -10.96 16.76 -3.47
C GLN A 33 -10.08 15.82 -2.69
N PHE A 34 -10.73 14.87 -2.05
CA PHE A 34 -10.12 13.76 -1.34
C PHE A 34 -9.80 12.64 -2.32
N ASP A 35 -8.90 12.90 -3.27
CA ASP A 35 -8.40 11.85 -4.14
C ASP A 35 -7.44 10.97 -3.33
N TYR A 36 -7.82 9.69 -3.22
CA TYR A 36 -7.04 8.66 -2.55
C TYR A 36 -6.94 7.44 -3.46
N GLY A 37 -5.76 6.83 -3.49
CA GLY A 37 -5.55 5.49 -4.00
C GLY A 37 -5.23 4.52 -2.87
N TYR A 38 -5.49 3.24 -3.12
CA TYR A 38 -5.09 2.14 -2.25
C TYR A 38 -3.94 1.41 -2.92
N LEU A 39 -2.91 1.13 -2.13
CA LEU A 39 -1.78 0.32 -2.54
C LEU A 39 -1.84 -0.99 -1.77
N PHE A 40 -2.04 -2.08 -2.50
CA PHE A 40 -1.81 -3.44 -2.04
C PHE A 40 -0.34 -3.73 -2.27
N GLY A 41 0.39 -4.08 -1.22
CA GLY A 41 1.80 -4.42 -1.34
C GLY A 41 2.07 -5.74 -0.65
N ALA A 42 2.99 -6.50 -1.23
CA ALA A 42 3.51 -7.72 -0.64
C ALA A 42 5.02 -7.79 -0.77
N VAL A 43 5.68 -8.26 0.28
CA VAL A 43 7.13 -8.52 0.28
C VAL A 43 7.42 -9.94 0.73
N CYS A 44 8.44 -10.56 0.14
CA CYS A 44 8.95 -11.87 0.51
C CYS A 44 10.38 -11.71 1.06
N PRO A 45 10.57 -11.57 2.38
CA PRO A 45 11.89 -11.37 2.98
C PRO A 45 12.89 -12.48 2.66
N SER A 46 12.41 -13.71 2.46
CA SER A 46 13.28 -14.86 2.16
C SER A 46 13.86 -14.84 0.74
N SER A 47 13.21 -14.15 -0.20
CA SER A 47 13.63 -14.17 -1.62
C SER A 47 13.85 -12.78 -2.21
N GLY A 48 13.77 -11.72 -1.39
CA GLY A 48 13.91 -10.34 -1.87
C GLY A 48 12.80 -9.87 -2.85
N LYS A 49 11.77 -10.69 -3.11
CA LYS A 49 10.73 -10.37 -4.09
C LYS A 49 9.66 -9.45 -3.49
N THR A 50 9.09 -8.61 -4.32
CA THR A 50 8.05 -7.66 -3.93
C THR A 50 7.00 -7.53 -5.03
N GLU A 51 5.73 -7.45 -4.67
CA GLU A 51 4.63 -7.23 -5.61
C GLU A 51 3.76 -6.08 -5.12
N ALA A 52 3.21 -5.30 -6.04
CA ALA A 52 2.34 -4.17 -5.72
C ALA A 52 1.21 -3.99 -6.74
N LEU A 53 0.05 -3.58 -6.24
CA LEU A 53 -1.10 -3.21 -7.04
C LEU A 53 -1.73 -1.92 -6.49
N ILE A 54 -1.85 -0.90 -7.35
CA ILE A 54 -2.53 0.36 -7.01
C ILE A 54 -3.95 0.32 -7.57
N THR A 55 -4.94 0.57 -6.73
CA THR A 55 -6.35 0.59 -7.10
C THR A 55 -7.08 1.81 -6.52
N PRO A 56 -8.17 2.28 -7.14
CA PRO A 56 -8.98 3.35 -6.57
C PRO A 56 -9.88 2.85 -5.41
N LEU A 57 -10.05 1.53 -5.28
CA LEU A 57 -10.99 0.90 -4.35
C LEU A 57 -10.35 -0.32 -3.67
N VAL A 58 -10.69 -0.52 -2.39
CA VAL A 58 -10.41 -1.77 -1.66
C VAL A 58 -11.60 -2.69 -1.78
N ASN A 59 -11.44 -3.78 -2.53
CA ASN A 59 -12.45 -4.81 -2.69
C ASN A 59 -11.81 -6.19 -2.89
N LYS A 60 -12.64 -7.24 -2.93
CA LYS A 60 -12.17 -8.62 -3.14
C LYS A 60 -11.51 -8.82 -4.50
N ASP A 61 -11.96 -8.13 -5.54
CA ASP A 61 -11.40 -8.27 -6.89
C ASP A 61 -9.96 -7.74 -6.95
N ALA A 62 -9.70 -6.58 -6.34
CA ALA A 62 -8.35 -6.03 -6.19
C ALA A 62 -7.44 -6.97 -5.40
N MET A 63 -7.95 -7.56 -4.32
CA MET A 63 -7.21 -8.59 -3.57
C MET A 63 -6.88 -9.79 -4.47
N MET A 64 -7.85 -10.35 -5.21
CA MET A 64 -7.60 -11.49 -6.09
C MET A 64 -6.57 -11.18 -7.18
N LEU A 65 -6.63 -9.99 -7.79
CA LEU A 65 -5.61 -9.54 -8.74
C LEU A 65 -4.23 -9.43 -8.09
N HIS A 66 -4.15 -8.94 -6.86
CA HIS A 66 -2.88 -8.87 -6.13
C HIS A 66 -2.34 -10.26 -5.78
N LEU A 67 -3.20 -11.20 -5.38
CA LEU A 67 -2.82 -12.60 -5.15
C LEU A 67 -2.36 -13.31 -6.43
N GLU A 68 -2.93 -12.96 -7.58
CA GLU A 68 -2.47 -13.45 -8.88
C GLU A 68 -1.03 -13.01 -9.17
N LEU A 69 -0.69 -11.75 -8.90
CA LEU A 69 0.70 -11.27 -9.02
C LEU A 69 1.66 -12.07 -8.14
N ILE A 70 1.28 -12.32 -6.87
CA ILE A 70 2.08 -13.13 -5.94
C ILE A 70 2.22 -14.58 -6.42
N SER A 71 1.12 -15.16 -6.92
CA SER A 71 1.10 -16.52 -7.48
C SER A 71 2.06 -16.66 -8.66
N LEU A 72 2.09 -15.66 -9.56
CA LEU A 72 2.99 -15.60 -10.72
C LEU A 72 4.45 -15.33 -10.33
N ALA A 73 4.69 -14.50 -9.31
CA ALA A 73 6.03 -14.17 -8.82
C ALA A 73 6.67 -15.32 -8.01
N THR A 74 5.84 -16.23 -7.49
CA THR A 74 6.28 -17.41 -6.78
C THR A 74 6.93 -18.40 -7.74
N GLU A 75 8.10 -18.93 -7.37
CA GLU A 75 8.86 -19.84 -8.23
C GLU A 75 8.07 -21.10 -8.56
N ARG A 76 8.37 -21.68 -9.72
CA ARG A 76 7.82 -22.97 -10.12
C ARG A 76 8.13 -24.01 -9.04
N ASP A 77 7.13 -24.84 -8.72
CA ASP A 77 7.19 -25.88 -7.68
C ASP A 77 7.35 -25.36 -6.23
N ARG A 78 7.17 -24.06 -6.00
CA ARG A 78 7.02 -23.48 -4.65
C ARG A 78 5.55 -23.16 -4.34
N HIS A 79 5.25 -23.14 -3.04
CA HIS A 79 3.95 -22.71 -2.52
C HIS A 79 4.07 -21.36 -1.81
N ALA A 80 3.23 -20.40 -2.20
CA ALA A 80 3.14 -19.09 -1.61
C ALA A 80 2.29 -19.14 -0.35
N VAL A 81 2.93 -18.99 0.81
CA VAL A 81 2.21 -18.69 2.04
C VAL A 81 2.14 -17.17 2.17
N VAL A 82 0.95 -16.61 2.06
CA VAL A 82 0.68 -15.17 2.13
C VAL A 82 0.08 -14.84 3.49
N ILE A 83 0.83 -14.08 4.26
CA ILE A 83 0.45 -13.60 5.58
C ILE A 83 -0.28 -12.26 5.39
N VAL A 84 -1.53 -12.18 5.82
CA VAL A 84 -2.36 -10.98 5.75
C VAL A 84 -2.67 -10.46 7.15
N ASP A 85 -2.91 -9.15 7.24
CA ASP A 85 -3.35 -8.53 8.48
C ASP A 85 -4.76 -9.02 8.88
N GLY A 86 -5.13 -8.78 10.14
CA GLY A 86 -6.37 -9.29 10.72
C GLY A 86 -7.66 -8.61 10.23
N ALA A 87 -7.61 -7.74 9.21
CA ALA A 87 -8.81 -7.00 8.81
C ALA A 87 -9.93 -7.97 8.39
N GLY A 88 -11.12 -7.77 8.96
CA GLY A 88 -12.24 -8.72 8.88
C GLY A 88 -12.75 -9.01 7.46
N TRP A 89 -12.33 -8.21 6.48
CA TRP A 89 -12.67 -8.35 5.07
C TRP A 89 -11.68 -9.20 4.26
N HIS A 90 -10.50 -9.52 4.80
CA HIS A 90 -9.62 -10.57 4.25
C HIS A 90 -10.34 -11.90 4.38
N THR A 91 -11.01 -12.28 3.31
CA THR A 91 -11.80 -13.50 3.29
C THR A 91 -10.94 -14.56 2.62
N MET A 92 -10.77 -15.72 3.28
CA MET A 92 -9.86 -16.79 2.84
C MET A 92 -10.27 -17.39 1.48
N ASP A 93 -11.50 -17.12 1.05
CA ASP A 93 -12.04 -17.50 -0.26
C ASP A 93 -11.30 -16.87 -1.44
N THR A 94 -10.69 -15.70 -1.24
CA THR A 94 -9.91 -15.01 -2.28
C THR A 94 -8.69 -15.79 -2.76
N ALA A 95 -8.18 -16.73 -1.96
CA ALA A 95 -7.07 -17.61 -2.36
C ALA A 95 -7.52 -18.93 -2.99
N ILE A 96 -8.79 -19.31 -2.91
CA ILE A 96 -9.31 -20.58 -3.46
C ILE A 96 -8.98 -20.77 -4.95
N PRO A 97 -8.99 -19.73 -5.81
CA PRO A 97 -8.67 -19.89 -7.22
C PRO A 97 -7.22 -20.31 -7.51
N PHE A 98 -6.30 -20.16 -6.55
CA PHE A 98 -4.87 -20.35 -6.76
C PHE A 98 -4.38 -21.65 -6.15
N SER A 99 -3.84 -22.56 -6.96
CA SER A 99 -3.37 -23.88 -6.50
C SER A 99 -2.04 -23.85 -5.75
N ASN A 100 -1.25 -22.80 -5.93
CA ASN A 100 0.09 -22.62 -5.34
C ASN A 100 0.11 -21.55 -4.24
N LEU A 101 -1.04 -21.15 -3.69
CA LEU A 101 -1.14 -20.06 -2.73
C LEU A 101 -2.04 -20.44 -1.54
N THR A 102 -1.67 -19.98 -0.34
CA THR A 102 -2.52 -20.08 0.85
C THR A 102 -2.41 -18.82 1.69
N LEU A 103 -3.55 -18.32 2.13
CA LEU A 103 -3.63 -17.19 3.05
C LEU A 103 -3.53 -17.67 4.50
N ILE A 104 -2.79 -16.92 5.31
CA ILE A 104 -2.72 -17.07 6.76
C ILE A 104 -2.96 -15.69 7.38
N LYS A 105 -3.90 -15.60 8.32
CA LYS A 105 -4.12 -14.37 9.08
C LYS A 105 -3.14 -14.29 10.23
N LEU A 106 -2.56 -13.11 10.44
CA LEU A 106 -1.83 -12.85 11.67
C LEU A 106 -2.76 -12.93 12.89
N PRO A 107 -2.27 -13.44 14.04
CA PRO A 107 -2.99 -13.28 15.29
C PRO A 107 -3.19 -11.79 15.58
N ALA A 108 -4.34 -11.44 16.15
CA ALA A 108 -4.66 -10.05 16.43
C ALA A 108 -3.60 -9.39 17.34
N TYR A 109 -3.30 -8.11 17.09
CA TYR A 109 -2.40 -7.25 17.88
C TYR A 109 -0.88 -7.49 17.74
N SER A 110 -0.40 -7.97 16.58
CA SER A 110 1.06 -7.98 16.27
C SER A 110 1.45 -7.18 15.02
N PRO A 111 1.09 -5.89 14.91
CA PRO A 111 1.50 -5.01 13.81
C PRO A 111 3.02 -4.95 13.62
N GLU A 112 3.78 -4.98 14.71
CA GLU A 112 5.24 -4.92 14.72
C GLU A 112 5.93 -6.11 14.02
N LEU A 113 5.19 -7.21 13.80
CA LEU A 113 5.69 -8.38 13.09
C LEU A 113 5.47 -8.29 11.58
N ASN A 114 4.70 -7.31 11.10
CA ASN A 114 4.46 -7.14 9.69
C ASN A 114 5.55 -6.23 9.07
N PRO A 115 6.48 -6.77 8.25
CA PRO A 115 7.50 -5.96 7.59
C PRO A 115 6.90 -4.87 6.68
N MET A 116 5.65 -5.05 6.24
CA MET A 116 4.94 -4.05 5.46
C MET A 116 4.79 -2.71 6.19
N GLU A 117 4.73 -2.68 7.53
CA GLU A 117 4.66 -1.40 8.25
C GLU A 117 5.86 -0.51 7.99
N GLN A 118 7.07 -1.10 7.93
CA GLN A 118 8.30 -0.38 7.63
C GLN A 118 8.31 0.10 6.18
N VAL A 119 7.85 -0.74 5.25
CA VAL A 119 7.67 -0.39 3.83
C VAL A 119 6.72 0.81 3.72
N TRP A 120 5.58 0.79 4.40
CA TRP A 120 4.63 1.89 4.41
C TRP A 120 5.17 3.17 5.03
N GLN A 121 5.93 3.08 6.12
CA GLN A 121 6.58 4.25 6.71
C GLN A 121 7.55 4.89 5.72
N TRP A 122 8.39 4.08 5.07
CA TRP A 122 9.34 4.56 4.07
C TRP A 122 8.61 5.20 2.88
N LEU A 123 7.62 4.53 2.32
CA LEU A 123 6.83 5.05 1.19
C LEU A 123 6.11 6.34 1.57
N ARG A 124 5.48 6.44 2.76
CA ARG A 124 4.81 7.68 3.18
C ARG A 124 5.78 8.85 3.32
N GLN A 125 6.98 8.62 3.86
CA GLN A 125 8.00 9.66 3.97
C GLN A 125 8.43 10.20 2.60
N HIS A 126 8.51 9.34 1.57
CA HIS A 126 8.99 9.71 0.25
C HIS A 126 7.87 10.10 -0.74
N CYS A 127 6.67 9.56 -0.59
CA CYS A 127 5.47 9.91 -1.38
C CYS A 127 4.87 11.24 -0.94
N LEU A 128 4.80 11.51 0.37
CA LEU A 128 4.09 12.68 0.92
C LEU A 128 5.01 13.88 1.21
N SER A 129 6.33 13.75 1.05
CA SER A 129 7.25 14.87 1.28
C SER A 129 6.99 16.00 0.27
N ASN A 130 6.56 17.16 0.77
CA ASN A 130 6.43 18.42 0.04
C ASN A 130 5.57 18.37 -1.25
N ARG A 131 4.53 17.53 -1.30
CA ARG A 131 3.73 17.34 -2.50
C ARG A 131 2.23 17.54 -2.26
N VAL A 132 1.60 18.09 -3.29
CA VAL A 132 0.15 18.25 -3.46
C VAL A 132 -0.19 17.47 -4.73
N PHE A 133 -1.25 16.68 -4.70
CA PHE A 133 -1.70 15.87 -5.82
C PHE A 133 -2.93 16.53 -6.45
N ASP A 134 -2.87 16.81 -7.74
CA ASP A 134 -3.96 17.46 -8.46
C ASP A 134 -5.07 16.47 -8.87
N CYS A 135 -4.72 15.18 -9.03
CA CYS A 135 -5.66 14.12 -9.41
C CYS A 135 -5.14 12.70 -9.05
N TYR A 136 -6.02 11.71 -9.16
CA TYR A 136 -5.70 10.29 -8.92
C TYR A 136 -4.50 9.78 -9.73
N GLU A 137 -4.37 10.17 -11.00
CA GLU A 137 -3.25 9.73 -11.86
C GLU A 137 -1.89 10.16 -11.31
N GLN A 138 -1.80 11.36 -10.73
CA GLN A 138 -0.56 11.81 -10.08
C GLN A 138 -0.25 10.99 -8.83
N ILE A 139 -1.27 10.55 -8.09
CA ILE A 139 -1.08 9.65 -6.94
C ILE A 139 -0.50 8.32 -7.43
N VAL A 140 -1.11 7.72 -8.46
CA VAL A 140 -0.64 6.45 -9.04
C VAL A 140 0.80 6.57 -9.53
N GLU A 141 1.13 7.63 -10.27
CA GLU A 141 2.47 7.84 -10.81
C GLU A 141 3.51 7.98 -9.69
N GLN A 142 3.23 8.79 -8.67
CA GLN A 142 4.19 8.97 -7.57
C GLN A 142 4.33 7.73 -6.72
N VAL A 143 3.23 7.06 -6.38
CA VAL A 143 3.28 5.82 -5.61
C VAL A 143 4.08 4.75 -6.37
N SER A 144 3.85 4.62 -7.68
CA SER A 144 4.60 3.70 -8.55
C SER A 144 6.10 4.03 -8.56
N ARG A 145 6.44 5.32 -8.72
CA ARG A 145 7.83 5.78 -8.72
C ARG A 145 8.54 5.47 -7.40
N VAL A 146 7.89 5.79 -6.28
CA VAL A 146 8.47 5.62 -4.95
C VAL A 146 8.59 4.12 -4.62
N TRP A 147 7.61 3.29 -5.00
CA TRP A 147 7.72 1.84 -4.90
C TRP A 147 8.90 1.28 -5.69
N ASN A 148 9.07 1.68 -6.95
CA ASN A 148 10.22 1.24 -7.77
C ASN A 148 11.55 1.70 -7.16
N THR A 149 11.61 2.92 -6.62
CA THR A 149 12.81 3.42 -5.93
C THR A 149 13.11 2.62 -4.66
N PHE A 150 12.08 2.19 -3.93
CA PHE A 150 12.22 1.32 -2.76
C PHE A 150 12.85 -0.03 -3.14
N ILE A 151 12.36 -0.66 -4.21
CA ILE A 151 12.88 -1.94 -4.71
C ILE A 151 14.35 -1.80 -5.12
N GLU A 152 14.70 -0.74 -5.86
CA GLU A 152 16.05 -0.55 -6.38
C GLU A 152 17.07 -0.22 -5.28
N GLY A 153 16.66 0.51 -4.24
CA GLY A 153 17.60 1.13 -3.30
C GLY A 153 17.61 0.57 -1.87
N TYR A 154 16.51 -0.04 -1.40
CA TYR A 154 16.34 -0.35 0.02
C TYR A 154 16.04 -1.82 0.32
N TRP A 155 15.47 -2.57 -0.61
CA TRP A 155 15.15 -3.98 -0.39
C TRP A 155 16.20 -4.89 -1.03
N PRO A 156 16.98 -5.67 -0.25
CA PRO A 156 17.98 -6.57 -0.82
C PRO A 156 17.30 -7.70 -1.60
N SER A 157 17.71 -7.87 -2.85
CA SER A 157 17.33 -8.99 -3.74
C SER A 157 18.15 -10.24 -3.46
#